data_AF-A0A498E5P0-F1
#
_entry.id   AF-A0A498E5P0-F1
#
_cell.length_a   1.000
_cell.length_b   1.000
_cell.length_c   1.000
_cell.angle_alpha   90.00
_cell.angle_beta   90.00
_cell.angle_gamma   90.00
#
_symmetry.space_group_name_H-M   'P 1'
#
loop_
_entity.id
_entity.type
_entity.pdbx_description
1 polymer ?
#
loop_
_entity_poly.entity_id
_entity_poly.type
_entity_poly.pdbx_seq_one_letter_code
_entity_poly.pdbx_strand_id
1 'polypeptide(L)'
;VEVRSTGSRVDAHDSEISVVRATPVGFDMDSRIQLDSWNSGSYLEVGETPQGGLVYYAENATYSAESDYVELYSDGDQRFYAPNASSGSRVTLNTLSARVSPERNSMRVRVPESVNATNTEFVVEPASVVGDSWTAEYVAGTDGQWYAIVDGSDNEL
;
A
#
# COMPACT_ATOMS: atom_id res chain seq x y z
N VAL A 1 25.49 13.29 15.96
CA VAL A 1 24.03 13.38 16.09
C VAL A 1 23.46 12.70 14.86
N GLU A 2 23.06 11.44 15.00
CA GLU A 2 22.41 10.69 13.94
C GLU A 2 20.95 11.12 13.93
N VAL A 3 20.55 11.83 12.88
CA VAL A 3 19.17 12.27 12.72
C VAL A 3 18.38 11.04 12.29
N ARG A 4 17.78 10.34 13.27
CA ARG A 4 16.66 9.43 13.04
C ARG A 4 15.50 10.30 12.58
N SER A 5 15.46 10.61 11.29
CA SER A 5 14.30 11.26 10.70
C SER A 5 13.20 10.20 10.69
N THR A 6 12.39 10.15 11.75
CA THR A 6 10.99 9.72 11.65
C THR A 6 10.34 10.71 10.70
N GLY A 7 10.54 10.49 9.39
CA GLY A 7 9.78 11.21 8.38
C GLY A 7 8.34 10.75 8.57
N SER A 8 7.50 11.61 9.14
CA SER A 8 6.09 11.42 9.52
C SER A 8 5.17 11.02 8.35
N ARG A 9 5.44 9.90 7.69
CA ARG A 9 4.60 9.37 6.60
C ARG A 9 4.16 7.93 6.84
N VAL A 10 4.85 7.22 7.73
CA VAL A 10 4.54 5.84 8.10
C VAL A 10 4.78 5.68 9.60
N ASP A 11 3.82 5.10 10.32
CA ASP A 11 3.96 4.79 11.73
C ASP A 11 4.01 3.28 11.92
N ALA A 12 5.13 2.81 12.49
CA ALA A 12 5.37 1.39 12.69
C ALA A 12 4.76 0.91 14.01
N HIS A 13 3.94 -0.12 13.93
CA HIS A 13 3.29 -0.76 15.07
C HIS A 13 3.79 -2.18 15.25
N ASP A 14 4.02 -2.58 16.52
CA ASP A 14 4.62 -3.87 16.89
C ASP A 14 5.90 -4.20 16.10
N SER A 15 6.66 -3.16 15.75
CA SER A 15 7.84 -3.22 14.88
C SER A 15 8.75 -1.99 15.07
N GLU A 16 9.95 -2.07 14.52
CA GLU A 16 10.89 -0.94 14.40
C GLU A 16 11.39 -0.92 12.97
N ILE A 17 11.49 0.28 12.38
CA ILE A 17 11.97 0.46 11.02
C ILE A 17 13.06 1.53 10.96
N SER A 18 13.94 1.37 9.97
CA SER A 18 14.92 2.39 9.57
C SER A 18 14.67 2.80 8.13
N VAL A 19 14.64 4.11 7.88
CA VAL A 19 14.55 4.64 6.52
C VAL A 19 15.93 4.60 5.87
N VAL A 20 16.09 3.76 4.86
CA VAL A 20 17.33 3.63 4.07
C VAL A 20 17.40 4.72 2.99
N ARG A 21 16.25 5.04 2.38
CA ARG A 21 16.09 6.12 1.41
C ARG A 21 14.72 6.74 1.58
N ALA A 22 14.67 8.03 1.88
CA ALA A 22 13.41 8.78 2.00
C ALA A 22 12.95 9.30 0.64
N THR A 23 11.64 9.31 0.42
CA THR A 23 11.02 10.04 -0.69
C THR A 23 11.09 11.55 -0.45
N PRO A 24 11.57 12.34 -1.42
CA PRO A 24 11.53 13.81 -1.33
C PRO A 24 10.11 14.34 -1.10
N VAL A 25 10.00 15.54 -0.52
CA VAL A 25 8.71 16.20 -0.34
C VAL A 25 8.13 16.58 -1.70
N GLY A 26 6.83 16.36 -1.90
CA GLY A 26 6.11 16.69 -3.13
C GLY A 26 6.18 15.63 -4.24
N PHE A 27 6.73 14.46 -3.96
CA PHE A 27 6.77 13.31 -4.88
C PHE A 27 5.95 12.14 -4.35
N ASP A 28 5.51 11.26 -5.24
CA ASP A 28 4.83 10.01 -4.91
C ASP A 28 5.74 9.10 -4.10
N MET A 29 5.12 8.27 -3.25
CA MET A 29 5.86 7.43 -2.31
C MET A 29 6.80 6.49 -3.06
N ASP A 30 8.09 6.56 -2.72
CA ASP A 30 9.17 5.64 -3.13
C ASP A 30 10.22 5.64 -2.03
N SER A 31 9.85 5.11 -0.87
CA SER A 31 10.71 5.08 0.31
C SER A 31 11.28 3.69 0.50
N ARG A 32 12.60 3.58 0.55
CA ARG A 32 13.30 2.33 0.90
C ARG A 32 13.41 2.27 2.41
N ILE A 33 12.87 1.22 3.01
CA ILE A 33 12.94 0.98 4.45
C ILE A 33 13.58 -0.38 4.74
N GLN A 34 14.19 -0.47 5.92
CA GLN A 34 14.61 -1.71 6.55
C GLN A 34 13.71 -1.97 7.75
N LEU A 35 13.23 -3.20 7.87
CA LEU A 35 12.40 -3.65 8.97
C LEU A 35 13.33 -4.19 10.06
N ASP A 36 13.70 -3.37 11.03
CA ASP A 36 14.68 -3.71 12.06
C ASP A 36 14.12 -4.73 13.05
N SER A 37 12.85 -4.59 13.40
CA SER A 37 12.07 -5.65 14.04
C SER A 37 10.74 -5.82 13.32
N TRP A 38 10.38 -7.06 13.01
CA TRP A 38 9.14 -7.37 12.29
C TRP A 38 8.64 -8.76 12.62
N ASN A 39 7.33 -8.90 12.80
CA ASN A 39 6.62 -10.16 12.98
C ASN A 39 5.34 -10.16 12.14
N SER A 40 4.63 -11.30 12.09
CA SER A 40 3.45 -11.46 11.22
C SER A 40 2.26 -10.56 11.58
N GLY A 41 2.24 -9.99 12.79
CA GLY A 41 1.24 -9.01 13.23
C GLY A 41 1.70 -7.55 13.13
N SER A 42 2.97 -7.30 12.79
CA SER A 42 3.49 -5.96 12.57
C SER A 42 2.81 -5.30 11.38
N TYR A 43 2.59 -4.00 11.47
CA TYR A 43 2.06 -3.20 10.37
C TYR A 43 2.63 -1.80 10.36
N LEU A 44 2.55 -1.17 9.19
CA LEU A 44 2.76 0.26 9.03
C LEU A 44 1.41 0.92 8.86
N GLU A 45 1.08 1.88 9.70
CA GLU A 45 0.01 2.81 9.42
C GLU A 45 0.51 3.81 8.38
N VAL A 46 -0.21 3.87 7.26
CA VAL A 46 0.15 4.64 6.06
C VAL A 46 -1.10 5.43 5.69
N GLY A 47 -1.01 6.71 5.32
CA GLY A 47 -2.23 7.45 4.95
C GLY A 47 -2.29 8.93 5.34
N GLU A 48 -1.48 9.40 6.28
CA GLU A 48 -1.45 10.84 6.63
C GLU A 48 -0.74 11.73 5.58
N THR A 49 -0.57 11.24 4.35
CA THR A 49 0.10 11.98 3.29
C THR A 49 -0.92 12.64 2.35
N PRO A 50 -0.53 13.68 1.57
CA PRO A 50 -1.38 14.19 0.49
C PRO A 50 -1.77 13.13 -0.55
N GLN A 51 -1.01 12.03 -0.62
CA GLN A 51 -1.27 10.84 -1.44
C GLN A 51 -2.02 9.74 -0.67
N GLY A 52 -2.45 9.99 0.57
CA GLY A 52 -2.94 8.98 1.52
C GLY A 52 -4.13 8.14 1.05
N GLY A 53 -4.87 8.62 0.05
CA GLY A 53 -5.95 7.84 -0.58
C GLY A 53 -5.48 6.79 -1.59
N LEU A 54 -4.20 6.79 -1.99
CA LEU A 54 -3.65 5.79 -2.91
C LEU A 54 -3.34 4.49 -2.18
N VAL A 55 -3.50 3.37 -2.90
CA VAL A 55 -3.17 2.04 -2.37
C VAL A 55 -1.66 1.92 -2.21
N TYR A 56 -1.20 1.68 -0.99
CA TYR A 56 0.20 1.39 -0.71
C TYR A 56 0.56 -0.07 -1.03
N TYR A 57 1.79 -0.30 -1.47
CA TYR A 57 2.29 -1.64 -1.70
C TYR A 57 3.80 -1.75 -1.53
N ALA A 58 4.26 -3.00 -1.39
CA ALA A 58 5.67 -3.36 -1.33
C ALA A 58 6.23 -3.61 -2.74
N GLU A 59 7.36 -2.98 -3.02
CA GLU A 59 8.15 -3.22 -4.23
C GLU A 59 9.59 -3.57 -3.83
N ASN A 60 10.28 -4.36 -4.66
CA ASN A 60 11.70 -4.70 -4.47
C ASN A 60 12.01 -5.25 -3.05
N ALA A 61 11.08 -6.05 -2.51
CA ALA A 61 11.23 -6.68 -1.22
C ALA A 61 12.36 -7.72 -1.24
N THR A 62 13.06 -7.90 -0.11
CA THR A 62 14.04 -8.99 0.07
C THR A 62 13.39 -10.30 0.54
N TYR A 63 12.07 -10.36 0.53
CA TYR A 63 11.21 -11.47 0.89
C TYR A 63 10.10 -11.58 -0.17
N SER A 64 9.33 -12.67 -0.16
CA SER A 64 8.19 -12.80 -1.07
C SER A 64 7.05 -11.91 -0.59
N ALA A 65 6.73 -10.87 -1.37
CA ALA A 65 5.71 -9.88 -1.07
C ALA A 65 4.31 -10.32 -1.51
N GLU A 66 4.18 -11.51 -2.10
CA GLU A 66 2.91 -12.07 -2.55
C GLU A 66 1.81 -12.02 -1.49
N SER A 67 2.15 -12.24 -0.21
CA SER A 67 1.19 -12.23 0.90
C SER A 67 1.01 -10.87 1.58
N ASP A 68 1.66 -9.83 1.07
CA ASP A 68 1.54 -8.48 1.61
C ASP A 68 0.21 -7.89 1.18
N TYR A 69 -0.41 -7.12 2.07
CA TYR A 69 -1.69 -6.48 1.82
C TYR A 69 -1.78 -5.16 2.57
N VAL A 70 -2.65 -4.29 2.09
CA VAL A 70 -3.16 -3.17 2.88
C VAL A 70 -4.55 -3.48 3.35
N GLU A 71 -4.82 -3.22 4.63
CA GLU A 71 -6.19 -3.13 5.13
C GLU A 71 -6.63 -1.67 5.07
N LEU A 72 -7.71 -1.42 4.33
CA LEU A 72 -8.33 -0.13 4.09
C LEU A 72 -9.57 -0.03 4.97
N TYR A 73 -9.70 1.05 5.73
CA TYR A 73 -10.84 1.31 6.59
C TYR A 73 -11.73 2.42 5.99
N SER A 74 -13.03 2.38 6.28
CA SER A 74 -14.01 3.34 5.74
C SER A 74 -13.81 4.79 6.23
N ASP A 75 -13.04 4.99 7.30
CA ASP A 75 -12.65 6.30 7.82
C ASP A 75 -11.43 6.90 7.08
N GLY A 76 -10.82 6.13 6.16
CA GLY A 76 -9.66 6.54 5.38
C GLY A 76 -8.33 6.01 5.93
N ASP A 77 -8.33 5.32 7.07
CA ASP A 77 -7.11 4.71 7.60
C ASP A 77 -6.62 3.58 6.69
N GLN A 78 -5.30 3.48 6.54
CA GLN A 78 -4.64 2.39 5.82
C GLN A 78 -3.55 1.74 6.67
N ARG A 79 -3.51 0.42 6.65
CA ARG A 79 -2.50 -0.37 7.35
C ARG A 79 -1.85 -1.34 6.40
N PHE A 80 -0.55 -1.18 6.16
CA PHE A 80 0.26 -2.08 5.36
C PHE A 80 0.81 -3.22 6.22
N TYR A 81 0.52 -4.46 5.82
CA TYR A 81 0.98 -5.69 6.45
C TYR A 81 1.91 -6.45 5.51
N ALA A 82 3.01 -6.97 6.07
CA ALA A 82 3.95 -7.83 5.37
C ALA A 82 4.20 -9.13 6.16
N PRO A 83 3.29 -10.12 6.12
CA PRO A 83 3.34 -11.29 7.00
C PRO A 83 4.57 -12.17 6.81
N ASN A 84 5.15 -12.18 5.60
CA ASN A 84 6.33 -12.98 5.25
C ASN A 84 7.65 -12.25 5.51
N ALA A 85 7.60 -10.97 5.89
CA ALA A 85 8.80 -10.24 6.26
C ALA A 85 9.33 -10.67 7.63
N SER A 86 10.61 -10.44 7.86
CA SER A 86 11.28 -10.71 9.13
C SER A 86 12.28 -9.60 9.43
N SER A 87 12.80 -9.58 10.65
CA SER A 87 13.85 -8.63 11.03
C SER A 87 15.04 -8.67 10.07
N GLY A 88 15.46 -7.49 9.60
CA GLY A 88 16.50 -7.30 8.59
C GLY A 88 15.99 -7.28 7.14
N SER A 89 14.72 -7.63 6.89
CA SER A 89 14.10 -7.48 5.57
C SER A 89 14.13 -6.02 5.11
N ARG A 90 14.23 -5.81 3.80
CA ARG A 90 14.13 -4.48 3.18
C ARG A 90 13.02 -4.46 2.15
N VAL A 91 12.27 -3.37 2.11
CA VAL A 91 11.17 -3.15 1.17
C VAL A 91 11.17 -1.71 0.70
N THR A 92 10.75 -1.49 -0.54
CA THR A 92 10.43 -0.17 -1.04
C THR A 92 8.93 -0.01 -0.92
N LEU A 93 8.48 0.92 -0.10
CA LEU A 93 7.06 1.25 -0.02
C LEU A 93 6.74 2.22 -1.16
N ASN A 94 5.70 1.90 -1.92
CA ASN A 94 5.27 2.65 -3.10
C ASN A 94 3.73 2.81 -3.10
N THR A 95 3.18 3.65 -3.97
CA THR A 95 1.74 3.88 -4.13
C THR A 95 1.29 3.55 -5.54
N LEU A 96 0.23 2.75 -5.64
CA LEU A 96 -0.45 2.47 -6.89
C LEU A 96 -1.26 3.69 -7.34
N SER A 97 -1.38 3.93 -8.65
CA SER A 97 -2.22 5.00 -9.21
C SER A 97 -3.73 4.71 -9.14
N ALA A 98 -4.18 4.11 -8.03
CA ALA A 98 -5.56 3.78 -7.76
C ALA A 98 -5.91 4.13 -6.32
N ARG A 99 -7.12 4.66 -6.12
CA ARG A 99 -7.77 4.74 -4.81
C ARG A 99 -8.80 3.65 -4.73
N VAL A 100 -8.84 2.94 -3.61
CA VAL A 100 -9.83 1.90 -3.36
C VAL A 100 -10.35 2.15 -1.95
N SER A 101 -11.67 2.16 -1.75
CA SER A 101 -12.24 2.42 -0.42
C SER A 101 -13.47 1.58 -0.16
N PRO A 102 -13.59 0.94 1.03
CA PRO A 102 -14.82 0.26 1.41
C PRO A 102 -15.87 1.30 1.81
N GLU A 103 -17.15 1.06 1.49
CA GLU A 103 -18.24 1.90 1.96
C GLU A 103 -18.47 1.76 3.47
N ARG A 104 -18.20 0.57 4.02
CA ARG A 104 -18.39 0.23 5.43
C ARG A 104 -17.27 -0.69 5.91
N ASN A 105 -16.90 -0.54 7.19
CA ASN A 105 -15.91 -1.38 7.88
C ASN A 105 -14.51 -1.32 7.23
N SER A 106 -13.98 -2.48 6.82
CA SER A 106 -12.66 -2.60 6.23
C SER A 106 -12.63 -3.64 5.11
N MET A 107 -11.66 -3.50 4.22
CA MET A 107 -11.34 -4.49 3.18
C MET A 107 -9.83 -4.64 3.03
N ARG A 108 -9.39 -5.75 2.44
CA ARG A 108 -7.98 -5.98 2.13
C ARG A 108 -7.72 -5.81 0.66
N VAL A 109 -6.61 -5.19 0.33
CA VAL A 109 -6.12 -5.07 -1.04
C VAL A 109 -4.71 -5.61 -1.11
N ARG A 110 -4.49 -6.51 -2.06
CA ARG A 110 -3.18 -7.08 -2.40
C ARG A 110 -2.75 -6.55 -3.76
N VAL A 111 -1.49 -6.21 -3.89
CA VAL A 111 -0.90 -5.78 -5.15
C VAL A 111 0.06 -6.87 -5.60
N PRO A 112 -0.22 -7.59 -6.72
CA PRO A 112 0.65 -8.64 -7.22
C PRO A 112 2.05 -8.13 -7.58
N GLU A 113 3.08 -8.97 -7.47
CA GLU A 113 4.45 -8.59 -7.85
C GLU A 113 4.60 -8.30 -9.36
N SER A 114 3.61 -8.68 -10.20
CA SER A 114 3.55 -8.37 -11.64
C SER A 114 3.24 -6.90 -11.96
N VAL A 115 2.77 -6.13 -10.97
CA VAL A 115 2.38 -4.73 -11.13
C VAL A 115 3.58 -3.84 -11.40
N ASN A 116 3.39 -2.85 -12.27
CA ASN A 116 4.40 -1.85 -12.57
C ASN A 116 3.75 -0.51 -12.90
N ALA A 117 4.55 0.53 -13.13
CA ALA A 117 4.08 1.90 -13.41
C ALA A 117 3.08 2.02 -14.59
N THR A 118 3.03 1.05 -15.49
CA THR A 118 2.14 1.04 -16.66
C THR A 118 1.02 0.01 -16.58
N ASN A 119 1.04 -0.89 -15.59
CA ASN A 119 0.02 -1.91 -15.38
C ASN A 119 -0.46 -1.88 -13.93
N THR A 120 -1.57 -1.17 -13.69
CA THR A 120 -2.22 -1.08 -12.39
C THR A 120 -3.13 -2.28 -12.20
N GLU A 121 -2.76 -3.20 -11.31
CA GLU A 121 -3.56 -4.37 -10.95
C GLU A 121 -3.58 -4.49 -9.42
N PHE A 122 -4.71 -4.94 -8.88
CA PHE A 122 -4.85 -5.24 -7.47
C PHE A 122 -5.96 -6.27 -7.26
N VAL A 123 -5.89 -6.99 -6.16
CA VAL A 123 -6.87 -8.00 -5.75
C VAL A 123 -7.56 -7.51 -4.49
N VAL A 124 -8.88 -7.44 -4.53
CA VAL A 124 -9.71 -7.13 -3.35
C VAL A 124 -10.07 -8.43 -2.64
N GLU A 125 -9.80 -8.47 -1.34
CA GLU A 125 -10.14 -9.58 -0.45
C GLU A 125 -10.99 -9.07 0.72
N PRO A 126 -11.93 -9.86 1.23
CA PRO A 126 -12.65 -9.49 2.44
C PRO A 126 -11.68 -9.38 3.63
N ALA A 127 -11.89 -8.37 4.47
CA ALA A 127 -11.23 -8.28 5.77
C ALA A 127 -12.04 -9.05 6.82
N SER A 128 -12.58 -8.35 7.82
CA SER A 128 -13.40 -8.97 8.88
C SER A 128 -14.86 -9.22 8.47
N VAL A 129 -15.34 -8.54 7.44
CA VAL A 129 -16.73 -8.60 6.95
C VAL A 129 -16.74 -8.92 5.47
N VAL A 130 -17.68 -9.79 5.05
CA VAL A 130 -17.89 -10.17 3.65
C VAL A 130 -19.11 -9.43 3.11
N GLY A 131 -19.00 -8.90 1.89
CA GLY A 131 -20.13 -8.30 1.17
C GLY A 131 -20.35 -6.81 1.41
N ASP A 132 -19.39 -6.12 2.04
CA ASP A 132 -19.39 -4.66 2.04
C ASP A 132 -19.07 -4.16 0.62
N SER A 133 -19.88 -3.20 0.16
CA SER A 133 -19.64 -2.48 -1.09
C SER A 133 -18.33 -1.68 -0.99
N TRP A 134 -17.68 -1.44 -2.13
CA TRP A 134 -16.45 -0.67 -2.22
C TRP A 134 -16.39 0.06 -3.56
N THR A 135 -15.53 1.06 -3.65
CA THR A 135 -15.30 1.85 -4.86
C THR A 135 -13.83 1.82 -5.26
N ALA A 136 -13.55 1.99 -6.54
CA ALA A 136 -12.20 2.27 -7.04
C ALA A 136 -12.17 3.45 -8.01
N GLU A 137 -11.08 4.18 -7.99
CA GLU A 137 -10.80 5.34 -8.84
C GLU A 137 -9.38 5.24 -9.38
N TYR A 138 -9.20 5.33 -10.70
CA TYR A 138 -7.89 5.49 -11.32
C TYR A 138 -7.52 6.97 -11.39
N VAL A 139 -6.39 7.35 -10.80
CA VAL A 139 -6.03 8.77 -10.59
C VAL A 139 -4.93 9.29 -11.51
N ALA A 140 -4.31 8.43 -12.33
CA ALA A 140 -3.27 8.81 -13.29
C ALA A 140 -3.81 9.00 -14.71
N GLY A 141 -5.10 9.33 -14.83
CA GLY A 141 -5.73 9.60 -16.12
C GLY A 141 -5.09 10.79 -16.83
N THR A 142 -4.82 10.63 -18.12
CA THR A 142 -4.39 11.74 -19.00
C THR A 142 -5.57 12.27 -19.81
N ASP A 143 -5.63 13.58 -20.01
CA ASP A 143 -6.70 14.21 -20.79
C ASP A 143 -6.79 13.62 -22.21
N GLY A 144 -8.03 13.43 -22.69
CA GLY A 144 -8.31 12.82 -23.99
C GLY A 144 -8.04 11.31 -24.09
N GLN A 145 -7.72 10.62 -22.99
CA GLN A 145 -7.61 9.16 -22.94
C GLN A 145 -8.74 8.56 -22.08
N TRP A 146 -9.28 7.43 -22.53
CA TRP A 146 -10.31 6.69 -21.82
C TRP A 146 -9.64 5.59 -21.00
N TYR A 147 -10.04 5.48 -19.74
CA TYR A 147 -9.60 4.44 -18.83
C TYR A 147 -10.84 3.77 -18.23
N ALA A 148 -10.79 2.46 -18.06
CA ALA A 148 -11.81 1.68 -17.37
C ALA A 148 -11.10 0.84 -16.31
N ILE A 149 -11.79 0.61 -15.19
CA ILE A 149 -11.37 -0.39 -14.19
C ILE A 149 -12.17 -1.64 -14.51
N VAL A 150 -11.47 -2.75 -14.71
CA VAL A 150 -12.09 -4.03 -15.08
C VAL A 150 -11.75 -5.12 -14.07
N ASP A 151 -12.62 -6.11 -13.95
CA ASP A 151 -12.34 -7.36 -13.23
C ASP A 151 -11.41 -8.29 -14.04
N GLY A 152 -11.02 -9.42 -13.44
CA GLY A 152 -10.18 -10.42 -14.12
C GLY A 152 -10.84 -11.14 -15.32
N SER A 153 -12.09 -10.81 -15.65
CA SER A 153 -12.84 -11.27 -16.82
C SER A 153 -13.13 -10.13 -17.83
N ASP A 154 -12.43 -9.00 -17.72
CA ASP A 154 -12.58 -7.79 -18.54
C ASP A 154 -13.96 -7.11 -18.45
N ASN A 155 -14.73 -7.34 -17.38
CA ASN A 155 -15.97 -6.60 -17.15
C ASN A 155 -15.68 -5.31 -16.38
N GLU A 156 -16.26 -4.20 -16.83
CA GLU A 156 -16.18 -2.91 -16.12
C GLU A 156 -16.87 -3.01 -14.75
N LEU A 157 -16.21 -2.47 -13.71
CA LEU A 157 -16.66 -2.48 -12.31
C LEU A 157 -17.67 -1.37 -11.99
#